data_AF-A0A925TPG3-F1
#
_entry.id   AF-A0A925TPG3-F1
#
_cell.length_a   1.000
_cell.length_b   1.000
_cell.length_c   1.000
_cell.angle_alpha   90.00
_cell.angle_beta   90.00
_cell.angle_gamma   90.00
#
_symmetry.space_group_name_H-M   'P 1'
#
loop_
_entity.id
_entity.type
_entity.pdbx_description
1 polymer ?
#
loop_
_entity_poly.entity_id
_entity_poly.type
_entity_poly.pdbx_seq_one_letter_code
_entity_poly.pdbx_strand_id
1 'polypeptide(L)' 'MIHEVKPLAQITHEAIAVLCKEMGVANTVRFINQFSTGYGNYTEERRDRFKDLTLQEYEAEILKLRQEKKT' A
#
# COMPACT_ATOMS: atom_id res chain seq x y z
N MET A 1 -35.54 -10.67 -12.04
CA MET A 1 -34.47 -10.79 -11.03
C MET A 1 -34.09 -9.40 -10.59
N ILE A 2 -34.35 -9.05 -9.33
CA ILE A 2 -33.82 -7.82 -8.74
C ILE A 2 -32.38 -8.18 -8.36
N HIS A 3 -31.38 -7.70 -9.10
CA HIS A 3 -29.99 -7.84 -8.67
C HIS A 3 -29.78 -6.86 -7.52
N GLU A 4 -29.38 -7.36 -6.35
CA GLU A 4 -28.87 -6.49 -5.29
C GLU A 4 -27.65 -5.76 -5.83
N VAL A 5 -27.76 -4.43 -5.93
CA VAL A 5 -26.65 -3.58 -6.34
C VAL A 5 -25.71 -3.45 -5.16
N LYS A 6 -24.50 -4.00 -5.31
CA LYS A 6 -23.45 -3.85 -4.30
C LYS A 6 -23.07 -2.38 -4.12
N PRO A 7 -22.79 -1.92 -2.89
CA PRO A 7 -22.22 -0.60 -2.67
C PRO A 7 -20.93 -0.40 -3.47
N LEU A 8 -20.68 0.82 -3.95
CA LEU A 8 -19.47 1.13 -4.73
C LEU A 8 -18.18 0.75 -4.00
N ALA A 9 -18.12 1.00 -2.69
CA ALA A 9 -16.97 0.62 -1.86
C ALA A 9 -16.68 -0.89 -1.90
N GLN A 10 -17.73 -1.72 -1.92
CA GLN A 10 -17.59 -3.17 -2.02
C GLN A 10 -17.09 -3.58 -3.40
N ILE A 11 -17.65 -3.00 -4.47
CA ILE A 11 -17.19 -3.25 -5.85
C ILE A 11 -15.73 -2.83 -6.02
N THR A 12 -15.34 -1.67 -5.48
CA THR A 12 -13.96 -1.18 -5.52
C THR A 12 -13.02 -2.12 -4.77
N HIS A 13 -13.41 -2.60 -3.58
CA HIS A 13 -12.58 -3.54 -2.83
C HIS A 13 -12.38 -4.86 -3.59
N GLU A 14 -13.46 -5.43 -4.13
CA GLU A 14 -13.40 -6.66 -4.93
C GLU A 14 -12.52 -6.47 -6.18
N ALA A 15 -12.65 -5.33 -6.87
CA ALA A 15 -11.85 -5.00 -8.04
C ALA A 15 -10.35 -4.86 -7.71
N ILE A 16 -10.00 -4.20 -6.61
CA ILE A 16 -8.60 -4.08 -6.17
C ILE A 16 -7.98 -5.47 -5.93
N ALA A 17 -8.72 -6.38 -5.31
CA ALA A 17 -8.25 -7.74 -5.06
C ALA A 17 -7.98 -8.51 -6.36
N VAL A 18 -8.89 -8.40 -7.33
CA VAL A 18 -8.72 -9.01 -8.67
C VAL A 18 -7.51 -8.41 -9.39
N LEU A 19 -7.40 -7.09 -9.45
CA LEU A 19 -6.27 -6.43 -10.10
C LEU A 19 -4.94 -6.83 -9.46
N CYS A 20 -4.85 -6.81 -8.13
CA CYS A 20 -3.64 -7.24 -7.41
C CYS A 20 -3.23 -8.67 -7.77
N LYS A 21 -4.21 -9.58 -7.94
CA LYS A 21 -3.96 -10.97 -8.33
C LYS A 21 -3.44 -11.08 -9.77
N GLU A 22 -4.03 -10.34 -10.70
CA GLU A 22 -3.76 -10.52 -12.14
C GLU A 22 -2.53 -9.73 -12.64
N MET A 23 -2.28 -8.52 -12.12
CA MET A 23 -1.18 -7.66 -12.59
C MET A 23 -0.17 -7.28 -11.51
N GLY A 24 -0.38 -7.73 -10.27
CA GLY A 24 0.46 -7.42 -9.13
C GLY A 24 0.17 -6.06 -8.50
N VAL A 25 0.59 -5.90 -7.23
CA VAL A 25 0.30 -4.72 -6.41
C VAL A 25 0.85 -3.43 -7.04
N ALA A 26 2.10 -3.46 -7.54
CA ALA A 26 2.75 -2.27 -8.09
C ALA A 26 2.01 -1.71 -9.31
N ASN A 27 1.60 -2.58 -10.25
CA ASN A 27 0.86 -2.16 -11.43
C ASN A 27 -0.58 -1.76 -11.09
N THR A 28 -1.20 -2.43 -10.12
CA THR A 28 -2.56 -2.09 -9.65
C THR A 28 -2.61 -0.67 -9.09
N VAL A 29 -1.65 -0.29 -8.24
CA VAL A 29 -1.57 1.08 -7.69
C VAL A 29 -1.38 2.10 -8.80
N ARG A 30 -0.49 1.85 -9.78
CA ARG A 30 -0.29 2.77 -10.92
C ARG A 30 -1.55 2.93 -11.76
N PHE A 31 -2.30 1.85 -11.99
CA PHE A 31 -3.58 1.89 -12.71
C PHE A 31 -4.63 2.72 -11.97
N ILE A 32 -4.83 2.48 -10.68
CA ILE A 32 -5.80 3.25 -9.87
C ILE A 32 -5.44 4.73 -9.87
N ASN A 33 -4.15 5.05 -9.78
CA ASN A 33 -3.65 6.43 -9.77
C ASN A 33 -3.90 7.18 -11.10
N GLN A 34 -4.32 6.51 -12.18
CA GLN A 34 -4.73 7.16 -13.42
C GLN A 34 -6.12 7.82 -13.30
N PHE A 35 -6.97 7.31 -12.42
CA PHE A 35 -8.37 7.75 -12.27
C PHE A 35 -8.59 8.57 -10.99
N SER A 36 -7.66 8.50 -10.05
CA SER A 36 -7.70 9.23 -8.79
C SER A 36 -6.29 9.60 -8.35
N THR A 37 -6.12 10.79 -7.79
CA THR A 37 -4.86 11.20 -7.15
C THR A 37 -4.61 10.49 -5.82
N GLY A 38 -5.54 9.66 -5.34
CA GLY A 38 -5.57 9.14 -3.98
C GLY A 38 -6.15 10.15 -2.99
N TYR A 39 -6.20 9.77 -1.73
CA TYR A 39 -6.61 10.60 -0.60
C TYR A 39 -5.47 10.67 0.42
N GLY A 40 -5.45 11.73 1.23
CA GLY A 40 -4.45 11.95 2.26
C GLY A 40 -3.23 12.76 1.76
N ASN A 41 -2.33 13.04 2.69
CA ASN A 41 -1.09 13.75 2.40
C ASN A 41 0.09 12.87 2.81
N TYR A 42 0.50 11.98 1.91
CA TYR A 42 1.61 11.06 2.16
C TYR A 42 2.88 11.79 2.60
N THR A 43 3.10 13.03 2.15
CA THR A 43 4.26 13.83 2.58
C THR A 43 4.20 14.18 4.06
N GLU A 44 3.04 14.58 4.57
CA GLU A 44 2.82 14.88 5.99
C GLU A 44 2.80 13.59 6.81
N GLU A 45 2.06 12.58 6.38
CA GLU A 45 1.95 11.29 7.09
C GLU A 45 3.30 10.58 7.20
N ARG A 46 4.11 10.62 6.12
CA ARG A 46 5.47 10.08 6.14
C ARG A 46 6.35 10.87 7.11
N ARG A 47 6.27 12.21 7.09
CA ARG A 47 7.03 13.05 8.00
C ARG A 47 6.68 12.70 9.45
N ASP A 48 5.40 12.65 9.80
CA ASP A 48 4.98 12.32 11.16
C ASP A 48 5.39 10.92 11.59
N ARG A 49 5.35 9.94 10.68
CA ARG A 49 5.73 8.56 10.98
C ARG A 49 7.23 8.38 11.18
N PHE A 50 8.06 9.15 10.47
CA PHE A 50 9.50 8.92 10.41
C PHE A 50 10.35 10.09 10.94
N LYS A 51 9.74 11.16 11.46
CA LYS A 51 10.44 12.36 11.97
C LYS A 51 11.50 12.05 13.04
N ASP A 52 11.26 11.02 13.84
CA ASP A 52 12.14 10.64 14.95
C ASP A 52 13.08 9.49 14.57
N LEU A 53 12.96 8.92 13.36
CA LEU A 53 13.79 7.81 12.89
C LEU A 53 15.10 8.34 12.34
N THR A 54 16.21 7.97 12.97
CA THR A 54 17.55 8.29 12.47
C THR A 54 18.00 7.27 11.42
N LEU A 55 18.91 7.69 10.54
CA LEU A 55 19.53 6.79 9.55
C LEU A 55 20.25 5.62 10.24
N GLN A 56 20.88 5.87 11.38
CA GLN A 56 21.63 4.86 12.15
C GLN A 56 20.70 3.77 12.71
N GLU A 57 19.55 4.15 13.27
CA GLU A 57 18.54 3.20 13.75
C GLU A 57 17.97 2.36 12.60
N TYR A 58 17.75 2.98 11.44
CA TYR A 58 17.28 2.28 10.25
C TYR A 58 18.32 1.27 9.72
N GLU A 59 19.60 1.63 9.68
CA GLU A 59 20.68 0.75 9.27
C GLU A 59 20.86 -0.44 10.23
N ALA A 60 20.76 -0.20 11.54
CA ALA A 60 20.82 -1.24 12.56
C ALA A 60 19.69 -2.28 12.38
N GLU A 61 18.47 -1.82 12.12
CA GLU A 61 17.32 -2.71 11.91
C GLU A 61 17.45 -3.53 10.61
N ILE A 62 17.96 -2.93 9.52
CA ILE A 62 18.26 -3.67 8.28
C ILE A 62 19.28 -4.79 8.54
N LEU A 63 20.34 -4.50 9.30
CA LEU A 63 21.37 -5.48 9.62
C LEU A 63 20.80 -6.64 10.44
N LYS A 64 19.95 -6.34 11.43
CA LYS A 64 19.27 -7.32 12.26
C LYS A 64 18.37 -8.24 11.42
N LEU A 65 17.50 -7.68 10.57
CA LEU A 65 16.62 -8.46 9.67
C LEU A 65 17.41 -9.35 8.71
N ARG A 66 18.59 -8.92 8.25
CA ARG A 66 19.47 -9.74 7.40
C ARG A 66 20.14 -10.89 8.15
N GLN A 67 20.40 -10.73 9.45
CA GLN A 67 20.95 -11.79 10.29
C GLN A 67 19.88 -12.83 10.63
N GLU A 68 18.66 -12.40 10.93
CA GLU A 68 17.52 -13.28 11.21
C GLU A 68 17.16 -14.15 9.99
N LYS A 69 17.26 -13.63 8.77
CA LYS A 69 17.03 -14.42 7.54
C LYS A 69 18.15 -15.40 7.17
N LYS A 70 19.31 -15.30 7.82
CA LYS A 70 20.45 -16.22 7.59
C LYS A 70 20.42 -17.43 8.53
N THR A 71 19.53 -17.43 9.52
CA THR A 71 19.30 -18.53 10.47
C THR A 71 18.08 -19.33 10.03
#